data_AF-A0A288QQX3-F1
#
_entry.id   AF-A0A288QQX3-F1
#
_cell.length_a   1.000
_cell.length_b   1.000
_cell.length_c   1.000
_cell.angle_alpha   90.00
_cell.angle_beta   90.00
_cell.angle_gamma   90.00
#
_symmetry.space_group_name_H-M   'P 1'
#
loop_
_entity.id
_entity.type
_entity.pdbx_description
1 polymer ?
#
loop_
_entity_poly.entity_id
_entity_poly.type
_entity_poly.pdbx_seq_one_letter_code
_entity_poly.pdbx_strand_id
1 'polypeptide(L)'
;IDPVPGEEDQYIAYVAYPLDLFEEGSVTNMFTSIVGNVFGFKALRALRLEDLRIPTAYVKTFQGPPHGIQVERDKLNKYGRPLLGCTIKPKLGLSAKNYGRAVYECLRGGLDFTKDDENVNSQPFMRWRDRFLFCAEAIYKSQAETGEIKGHYLNATAGNCDEMMKRAVAARELGVPIIMHDYLTGGFTANTTLASYCRDNGLLLHIHRAMHAVIDRQKNHGILFRVLAKALRMSGGDHIHAGTVVGKLEGERNITLGFVDLLRDDFIKKDRSRGIYFTQDWVSLPGVLPVASGGIHVWHMPVLVEIFG
;
A
#
# COMPACT_ATOMS: atom_id res chain seq x y z
N ILE A 1 1.68 23.45 -22.28
CA ILE A 1 0.37 22.75 -22.32
C ILE A 1 0.40 22.03 -23.65
N ASP A 2 0.22 20.72 -23.63
CA ASP A 2 0.41 19.89 -24.83
C ASP A 2 -0.91 19.16 -25.12
N PRO A 3 -1.39 19.12 -26.37
CA PRO A 3 -2.55 18.31 -26.72
C PRO A 3 -2.27 16.83 -26.50
N VAL A 4 -3.29 16.06 -26.11
CA VAL A 4 -3.18 14.60 -25.99
C VAL A 4 -3.37 13.96 -27.38
N PRO A 5 -2.39 13.18 -27.88
CA PRO A 5 -2.52 12.56 -29.20
C PRO A 5 -3.75 11.66 -29.29
N GLY A 6 -4.57 11.86 -30.34
CA GLY A 6 -5.79 11.09 -30.58
C GLY A 6 -7.04 11.61 -29.87
N GLU A 7 -6.94 12.69 -29.10
CA GLU A 7 -8.06 13.31 -28.39
C GLU A 7 -8.27 14.75 -28.89
N GLU A 8 -9.51 15.17 -29.17
CA GLU A 8 -9.80 16.48 -29.80
C GLU A 8 -9.69 17.66 -28.82
N ASP A 9 -10.20 17.50 -27.58
CA ASP A 9 -10.31 18.58 -26.58
C ASP A 9 -9.62 18.24 -25.24
N GLN A 10 -8.54 17.46 -25.29
CA GLN A 10 -7.81 17.04 -24.10
C GLN A 10 -6.35 17.50 -24.13
N TYR A 11 -5.87 17.99 -22.99
CA TYR A 11 -4.55 18.59 -22.84
C TYR A 11 -3.83 18.10 -21.59
N ILE A 12 -2.51 18.03 -21.66
CA ILE A 12 -1.63 17.92 -20.50
C ILE A 12 -1.15 19.31 -20.11
N ALA A 13 -1.58 19.79 -18.95
CA ALA A 13 -1.09 21.02 -18.35
C ALA A 13 -0.01 20.69 -17.31
N TYR A 14 1.15 21.36 -17.42
CA TYR A 14 2.23 21.25 -16.44
C TYR A 14 2.21 22.50 -15.56
N VAL A 15 2.15 22.30 -14.24
CA VAL A 15 2.06 23.37 -13.24
C VAL A 15 3.24 23.23 -12.27
N ALA A 16 3.89 24.35 -11.95
CA ALA A 16 4.95 24.41 -10.96
C ALA A 16 4.44 25.13 -9.71
N TYR A 17 4.66 24.52 -8.55
CA TYR A 17 4.31 25.06 -7.24
C TYR A 17 5.62 25.36 -6.48
N PRO A 18 5.83 26.59 -5.96
CA PRO A 18 6.91 26.89 -5.04
C PRO A 18 6.90 25.95 -3.82
N LEU A 19 8.08 25.59 -3.31
CA LEU A 19 8.22 24.66 -2.18
C LEU A 19 7.50 25.16 -0.92
N ASP A 20 7.59 26.46 -0.65
CA ASP A 20 7.04 27.13 0.54
C ASP A 20 5.51 27.06 0.67
N LEU A 21 4.81 26.56 -0.36
CA LEU A 21 3.36 26.36 -0.31
C LEU A 21 2.95 25.07 0.45
N PHE A 22 3.92 24.21 0.78
CA PHE A 22 3.65 22.88 1.31
C PHE A 22 4.16 22.74 2.73
N GLU A 23 3.27 22.31 3.62
CA GLU A 23 3.64 21.88 4.98
C GLU A 23 4.56 20.65 4.90
N GLU A 24 5.68 20.72 5.61
CA GLU A 24 6.68 19.65 5.71
C GLU A 24 6.07 18.37 6.29
N GLY A 25 6.36 17.21 5.67
CA GLY A 25 5.89 15.91 6.15
C GLY A 25 4.38 15.66 5.98
N SER A 26 3.64 16.53 5.29
CA SER A 26 2.17 16.48 5.19
C SER A 26 1.66 16.18 3.77
N VAL A 27 1.46 14.89 3.46
CA VAL A 27 0.77 14.47 2.22
C VAL A 27 -0.63 15.07 2.15
N THR A 28 -1.30 15.19 3.30
CA THR A 28 -2.61 15.81 3.43
C THR A 28 -2.59 17.24 2.89
N ASN A 29 -1.67 18.10 3.36
CA ASN A 29 -1.54 19.47 2.90
C ASN A 29 -1.21 19.54 1.39
N MET A 30 -0.27 18.71 0.92
CA MET A 30 0.07 18.64 -0.51
C MET A 30 -1.15 18.35 -1.38
N PHE A 31 -1.98 17.36 -1.00
CA PHE A 31 -3.21 17.05 -1.74
C PHE A 31 -4.29 18.12 -1.58
N THR A 32 -4.45 18.72 -0.40
CA THR A 32 -5.37 19.86 -0.22
C THR A 32 -5.06 20.99 -1.21
N SER A 33 -3.78 21.30 -1.44
CA SER A 33 -3.37 22.34 -2.38
C SER A 33 -3.56 21.94 -3.84
N ILE A 34 -3.13 20.72 -4.22
CA ILE A 34 -3.07 20.32 -5.64
C ILE A 34 -4.43 19.84 -6.17
N VAL A 35 -5.20 19.12 -5.35
CA VAL A 35 -6.45 18.45 -5.78
C VAL A 35 -7.68 18.86 -4.99
N GLY A 36 -7.57 19.82 -4.07
CA GLY A 36 -8.67 20.21 -3.17
C GLY A 36 -9.92 20.71 -3.90
N ASN A 37 -9.78 21.73 -4.75
CA ASN A 37 -10.93 22.42 -5.35
C ASN A 37 -10.98 22.37 -6.88
N VAL A 38 -9.82 22.26 -7.55
CA VAL A 38 -9.70 22.47 -9.01
C VAL A 38 -10.49 21.46 -9.86
N PHE A 39 -10.79 20.28 -9.30
CA PHE A 39 -11.58 19.24 -9.98
C PHE A 39 -13.07 19.59 -10.09
N GLY A 40 -13.57 20.53 -9.28
CA GLY A 40 -14.97 20.97 -9.27
C GLY A 40 -15.22 22.28 -10.02
N PHE A 41 -14.24 22.81 -10.73
CA PHE A 41 -14.37 24.08 -11.45
C PHE A 41 -15.38 23.95 -12.60
N LYS A 42 -16.42 24.80 -12.62
CA LYS A 42 -17.47 24.82 -13.66
C LYS A 42 -16.93 24.98 -15.10
N ALA A 43 -15.77 25.58 -15.26
CA ALA A 43 -15.14 25.80 -16.56
C ALA A 43 -14.45 24.55 -17.13
N LEU A 44 -14.30 23.48 -16.35
CA LEU A 44 -13.66 22.23 -16.77
C LEU A 44 -14.70 21.12 -16.92
N ARG A 45 -14.64 20.38 -18.02
CA ARG A 45 -15.46 19.17 -18.23
C ARG A 45 -14.95 17.98 -17.41
N ALA A 46 -13.64 17.84 -17.31
CA ALA A 46 -12.95 16.83 -16.53
C ALA A 46 -11.52 17.28 -16.22
N LEU A 47 -10.94 16.71 -15.17
CA LEU A 47 -9.54 16.93 -14.81
C LEU A 47 -8.99 15.62 -14.24
N ARG A 48 -7.76 15.27 -14.61
CA ARG A 48 -7.05 14.13 -14.04
C ARG A 48 -5.62 14.53 -13.66
N LEU A 49 -5.21 14.19 -12.44
CA LEU A 49 -3.82 14.32 -12.02
C LEU A 49 -3.05 13.06 -12.42
N GLU A 50 -2.18 13.21 -13.43
CA GLU A 50 -1.42 12.10 -14.01
C GLU A 50 -0.15 11.75 -13.22
N ASP A 51 0.63 12.76 -12.80
CA ASP A 51 1.91 12.54 -12.14
C ASP A 51 2.32 13.78 -11.33
N LEU A 52 3.20 13.58 -10.34
CA LEU A 52 3.81 14.65 -9.56
C LEU A 52 5.32 14.44 -9.50
N ARG A 53 6.11 15.48 -9.76
CA ARG A 53 7.52 15.51 -9.39
C ARG A 53 7.65 16.00 -7.95
N ILE A 54 8.04 15.12 -7.04
CA ILE A 54 8.30 15.50 -5.65
C ILE A 54 9.78 15.94 -5.55
N PRO A 55 10.07 17.22 -5.24
CA PRO A 55 11.45 17.68 -5.15
C PRO A 55 12.16 17.05 -3.95
N THR A 56 13.46 16.80 -4.07
CA THR A 56 14.27 16.11 -3.04
C THR A 56 14.21 16.81 -1.68
N ALA A 57 14.18 18.14 -1.66
CA ALA A 57 14.00 18.94 -0.44
C ALA A 57 12.70 18.60 0.30
N TYR A 58 11.60 18.40 -0.44
CA TYR A 58 10.31 18.02 0.18
C TYR A 58 10.32 16.54 0.58
N VAL A 59 10.88 15.63 -0.25
CA VAL A 59 11.02 14.20 0.08
C VAL A 59 11.69 14.01 1.45
N LYS A 60 12.74 14.79 1.75
CA LYS A 60 13.49 14.69 3.01
C LYS A 60 12.70 15.11 4.26
N THR A 61 11.55 15.76 4.10
CA THR A 61 10.68 16.11 5.24
C THR A 61 9.83 14.93 5.72
N PHE A 62 9.78 13.84 4.94
CA PHE A 62 8.99 12.65 5.27
C PHE A 62 9.84 11.54 5.86
N GLN A 63 9.26 10.78 6.79
CA GLN A 63 9.87 9.54 7.27
C GLN A 63 9.94 8.47 6.17
N GLY A 64 8.88 8.36 5.36
CA GLY A 64 8.67 7.26 4.43
C GLY A 64 8.38 5.92 5.09
N PRO A 65 8.64 4.79 4.41
CA PRO A 65 8.31 3.45 4.90
C PRO A 65 8.93 3.16 6.27
N PRO A 66 8.20 2.55 7.22
CA PRO A 66 8.75 2.20 8.53
C PRO A 66 10.03 1.35 8.47
N HIS A 67 10.25 0.55 7.44
CA HIS A 67 11.43 -0.30 7.29
C HIS A 67 11.91 -0.32 5.84
N GLY A 68 10.98 -0.55 4.91
CA GLY A 68 11.28 -0.77 3.50
C GLY A 68 11.86 -2.15 3.19
N ILE A 69 12.05 -2.40 1.90
CA ILE A 69 12.28 -3.74 1.33
C ILE A 69 13.45 -4.50 1.96
N GLN A 70 14.63 -3.86 2.09
CA GLN A 70 15.84 -4.52 2.58
C GLN A 70 15.70 -4.93 4.04
N VAL A 71 15.32 -3.98 4.91
CA VAL A 71 15.17 -4.22 6.35
C VAL A 71 14.06 -5.24 6.63
N GLU A 72 12.98 -5.22 5.86
CA GLU A 72 11.95 -6.26 5.96
C GLU A 72 12.51 -7.65 5.67
N ARG A 73 13.26 -7.82 4.58
CA ARG A 73 13.86 -9.12 4.24
C ARG A 73 14.81 -9.60 5.33
N ASP A 74 15.58 -8.69 5.91
CA ASP A 74 16.49 -8.98 7.01
C ASP A 74 15.76 -9.40 8.29
N LYS A 75 14.69 -8.68 8.66
CA LYS A 75 13.86 -9.03 9.82
C LYS A 75 13.20 -10.40 9.68
N LEU A 76 12.82 -10.78 8.46
CA LEU A 76 12.09 -12.02 8.19
C LEU A 76 13.00 -13.19 7.82
N ASN A 77 14.29 -12.93 7.58
CA ASN A 77 15.25 -13.89 7.03
C ASN A 77 14.73 -14.55 5.72
N LYS A 78 14.24 -13.74 4.76
CA LYS A 78 13.63 -14.20 3.51
C LYS A 78 14.24 -13.53 2.27
N TYR A 79 15.00 -14.33 1.51
CA TYR A 79 15.80 -13.86 0.38
C TYR A 79 15.59 -14.72 -0.88
N GLY A 80 15.99 -14.18 -2.04
CA GLY A 80 16.05 -14.94 -3.30
C GLY A 80 14.72 -15.28 -3.95
N ARG A 81 13.58 -14.88 -3.37
CA ARG A 81 12.25 -15.09 -3.95
C ARG A 81 11.22 -14.00 -3.57
N PRO A 82 10.10 -13.92 -4.31
CA PRO A 82 8.89 -13.25 -3.83
C PRO A 82 8.38 -13.83 -2.52
N LEU A 83 7.75 -12.97 -1.70
CA LEU A 83 7.01 -13.37 -0.50
C LEU A 83 5.61 -13.84 -0.91
N LEU A 84 5.11 -14.91 -0.27
CA LEU A 84 3.81 -15.50 -0.55
C LEU A 84 2.80 -15.17 0.55
N GLY A 85 1.67 -14.59 0.17
CA GLY A 85 0.61 -14.15 1.06
C GLY A 85 -0.78 -14.68 0.67
N CYS A 86 -1.69 -14.79 1.64
CA CYS A 86 -3.08 -15.17 1.42
C CYS A 86 -4.06 -14.34 2.25
N THR A 87 -5.16 -13.87 1.63
CA THR A 87 -6.27 -13.25 2.39
C THR A 87 -7.23 -14.33 2.84
N ILE A 88 -7.56 -14.38 4.13
CA ILE A 88 -8.50 -15.37 4.66
C ILE A 88 -9.90 -15.14 4.07
N LYS A 89 -10.60 -16.24 3.78
CA LYS A 89 -11.95 -16.25 3.21
C LYS A 89 -12.90 -17.15 4.02
N PRO A 90 -14.23 -16.91 3.97
CA PRO A 90 -14.92 -15.80 3.31
C PRO A 90 -14.53 -14.44 3.89
N LYS A 91 -14.77 -13.37 3.13
CA LYS A 91 -14.37 -12.00 3.48
C LYS A 91 -14.87 -11.57 4.87
N LEU A 92 -16.11 -11.89 5.21
CA LEU A 92 -16.71 -11.65 6.52
C LEU A 92 -17.49 -12.90 6.97
N GLY A 93 -17.76 -13.00 8.27
CA GLY A 93 -18.65 -14.02 8.85
C GLY A 93 -17.97 -15.18 9.58
N LEU A 94 -16.64 -15.31 9.48
CA LEU A 94 -15.89 -16.26 10.31
C LEU A 94 -15.76 -15.73 11.75
N SER A 95 -15.93 -16.61 12.74
CA SER A 95 -15.57 -16.32 14.13
C SER A 95 -14.05 -16.24 14.30
N ALA A 96 -13.58 -15.56 15.35
CA ALA A 96 -12.15 -15.40 15.63
C ALA A 96 -11.38 -16.72 15.70
N LYS A 97 -11.95 -17.75 16.34
CA LYS A 97 -11.36 -19.08 16.44
C LYS A 97 -11.21 -19.77 15.08
N ASN A 98 -12.24 -19.69 14.24
CA ASN A 98 -12.18 -20.28 12.90
C ASN A 98 -11.24 -19.47 11.98
N TYR A 99 -11.13 -18.16 12.19
CA TYR A 99 -10.15 -17.31 11.53
C TYR A 99 -8.72 -17.77 11.84
N GLY A 100 -8.39 -17.93 13.13
CA GLY A 100 -7.09 -18.46 13.57
C GLY A 100 -6.79 -19.86 13.02
N ARG A 101 -7.80 -20.75 12.95
CA ARG A 101 -7.64 -22.07 12.30
C ARG A 101 -7.24 -21.94 10.84
N ALA A 102 -7.92 -21.09 10.07
CA ALA A 102 -7.61 -20.88 8.66
C ALA A 102 -6.20 -20.28 8.48
N VAL A 103 -5.83 -19.31 9.33
CA VAL A 103 -4.49 -18.73 9.37
C VAL A 103 -3.42 -19.81 9.57
N TYR A 104 -3.60 -20.66 10.59
CA TYR A 104 -2.67 -21.74 10.90
C TYR A 104 -2.47 -22.69 9.71
N GLU A 105 -3.56 -23.21 9.12
CA GLU A 105 -3.48 -24.18 8.00
C GLU A 105 -2.79 -23.58 6.78
N CYS A 106 -3.06 -22.30 6.47
CA CYS A 106 -2.41 -21.60 5.38
C CYS A 106 -0.90 -21.41 5.62
N LEU A 107 -0.49 -20.99 6.82
CA LEU A 107 0.91 -20.71 7.14
C LEU A 107 1.74 -21.98 7.24
N ARG A 108 1.23 -23.03 7.89
CA ARG A 108 1.93 -24.32 7.98
C ARG A 108 2.13 -24.99 6.60
N GLY A 109 1.28 -24.63 5.62
CA GLY A 109 1.34 -25.13 4.25
C GLY A 109 2.45 -24.51 3.39
N GLY A 110 3.23 -23.55 3.93
CA GLY A 110 4.39 -22.96 3.25
C GLY A 110 4.24 -21.49 2.87
N LEU A 111 3.10 -20.84 3.16
CA LEU A 111 2.98 -19.39 2.98
C LEU A 111 3.84 -18.64 4.01
N ASP A 112 4.36 -17.47 3.62
CA ASP A 112 5.05 -16.56 4.55
C ASP A 112 4.03 -15.81 5.39
N PHE A 113 2.93 -15.41 4.74
CA PHE A 113 1.93 -14.54 5.31
C PHE A 113 0.50 -14.98 5.05
N THR A 114 -0.36 -14.62 6.00
CA THR A 114 -1.79 -14.47 5.75
C THR A 114 -2.21 -13.03 6.10
N LYS A 115 -3.44 -12.64 5.80
CA LYS A 115 -3.93 -11.31 6.15
C LYS A 115 -5.41 -11.26 6.43
N ASP A 116 -5.76 -10.29 7.27
CA ASP A 116 -7.12 -9.79 7.38
C ASP A 116 -7.61 -9.32 6.00
N ASP A 117 -8.89 -9.49 5.71
CA ASP A 117 -9.53 -8.83 4.56
C ASP A 117 -9.68 -7.33 4.87
N GLU A 118 -9.70 -6.44 3.88
CA GLU A 118 -9.64 -4.98 4.14
C GLU A 118 -10.82 -4.46 4.97
N ASN A 119 -11.96 -5.15 4.90
CA ASN A 119 -13.13 -4.79 5.70
C ASN A 119 -13.29 -5.66 6.96
N VAL A 120 -12.31 -6.49 7.33
CA VAL A 120 -12.28 -7.15 8.63
C VAL A 120 -11.65 -6.18 9.62
N ASN A 121 -12.47 -5.58 10.48
CA ASN A 121 -12.02 -4.63 11.49
C ASN A 121 -12.44 -5.14 12.87
N SER A 122 -13.63 -4.78 13.35
CA SER A 122 -14.22 -5.32 14.59
C SER A 122 -15.75 -5.38 14.48
N GLN A 123 -16.26 -6.51 14.02
CA GLN A 123 -17.67 -6.72 13.75
C GLN A 123 -18.37 -7.55 14.83
N PRO A 124 -19.71 -7.57 14.88
CA PRO A 124 -20.45 -8.42 15.83
C PRO A 124 -20.06 -9.90 15.78
N PHE A 125 -19.76 -10.44 14.59
CA PHE A 125 -19.38 -11.85 14.42
C PHE A 125 -17.92 -12.15 14.84
N MET A 126 -17.07 -11.13 14.94
CA MET A 126 -15.65 -11.27 15.27
C MET A 126 -15.09 -9.93 15.75
N ARG A 127 -14.90 -9.80 17.07
CA ARG A 127 -14.21 -8.65 17.66
C ARG A 127 -12.71 -8.73 17.40
N TRP A 128 -12.10 -7.56 17.19
CA TRP A 128 -10.70 -7.48 16.78
C TRP A 128 -9.75 -8.14 17.78
N ARG A 129 -9.98 -7.95 19.08
CA ARG A 129 -9.06 -8.44 20.12
C ARG A 129 -9.05 -9.97 20.17
N ASP A 130 -10.21 -10.61 20.05
CA ASP A 130 -10.30 -12.07 19.97
C ASP A 130 -9.58 -12.61 18.73
N ARG A 131 -9.76 -11.95 17.58
CA ARG A 131 -9.07 -12.31 16.34
C ARG A 131 -7.56 -12.24 16.49
N PHE A 132 -7.05 -11.15 17.08
CA PHE A 132 -5.62 -10.93 17.29
C PHE A 132 -5.02 -12.06 18.13
N LEU A 133 -5.70 -12.47 19.21
CA LEU A 133 -5.25 -13.55 20.09
C LEU A 133 -5.16 -14.90 19.34
N PHE A 134 -6.23 -15.31 18.65
CA PHE A 134 -6.23 -16.59 17.91
C PHE A 134 -5.28 -16.59 16.70
N CYS A 135 -5.07 -15.44 16.05
CA CYS A 135 -4.10 -15.34 14.95
C CYS A 135 -2.66 -15.38 15.47
N ALA A 136 -2.36 -14.75 16.61
CA ALA A 136 -1.04 -14.86 17.23
C ALA A 136 -0.71 -16.32 17.61
N GLU A 137 -1.66 -17.03 18.22
CA GLU A 137 -1.52 -18.48 18.48
C GLU A 137 -1.21 -19.26 17.20
N ALA A 138 -1.95 -19.00 16.12
CA ALA A 138 -1.78 -19.65 14.83
C ALA A 138 -0.42 -19.35 14.17
N ILE A 139 0.05 -18.09 14.23
CA ILE A 139 1.38 -17.68 13.76
C ILE A 139 2.45 -18.49 14.48
N TYR A 140 2.46 -18.47 15.81
CA TYR A 140 3.53 -19.11 16.58
C TYR A 140 3.51 -20.62 16.46
N LYS A 141 2.33 -21.25 16.39
CA LYS A 141 2.21 -22.68 16.16
C LYS A 141 2.79 -23.08 14.79
N SER A 142 2.41 -22.39 13.71
CA SER A 142 2.92 -22.69 12.36
C SER A 142 4.41 -22.37 12.21
N GLN A 143 4.91 -21.31 12.84
CA GLN A 143 6.34 -20.98 12.88
C GLN A 143 7.14 -22.07 13.60
N ALA A 144 6.66 -22.56 14.75
CA ALA A 144 7.33 -23.64 15.48
C ALA A 144 7.40 -24.95 14.68
N GLU A 145 6.34 -25.27 13.91
CA GLU A 145 6.29 -26.49 13.10
C GLU A 145 7.16 -26.42 11.83
N THR A 146 7.28 -25.24 11.22
CA THR A 146 7.97 -25.08 9.94
C THR A 146 9.42 -24.63 10.08
N GLY A 147 9.80 -24.02 11.21
CA GLY A 147 11.10 -23.41 11.41
C GLY A 147 11.32 -22.09 10.64
N GLU A 148 10.30 -21.59 9.93
CA GLU A 148 10.35 -20.33 9.19
C GLU A 148 9.58 -19.22 9.91
N ILE A 149 10.06 -17.97 9.81
CA ILE A 149 9.31 -16.81 10.30
C ILE A 149 7.98 -16.70 9.54
N LYS A 150 6.88 -16.58 10.29
CA LYS A 150 5.51 -16.42 9.77
C LYS A 150 4.89 -15.10 10.24
N GLY A 151 3.90 -14.60 9.51
CA GLY A 151 3.13 -13.44 9.93
C GLY A 151 1.68 -13.48 9.48
N HIS A 152 0.86 -12.68 10.14
CA HIS A 152 -0.49 -12.38 9.72
C HIS A 152 -0.71 -10.88 9.79
N TYR A 153 -1.17 -10.24 8.71
CA TYR A 153 -1.39 -8.80 8.70
C TYR A 153 -2.64 -8.48 9.50
N LEU A 154 -2.49 -8.19 10.79
CA LEU A 154 -3.59 -7.81 11.68
C LEU A 154 -4.06 -6.40 11.34
N ASN A 155 -5.35 -6.24 11.01
CA ASN A 155 -5.88 -4.97 10.52
C ASN A 155 -6.13 -3.96 11.65
N ALA A 156 -5.35 -2.88 11.64
CA ALA A 156 -5.44 -1.76 12.58
C ALA A 156 -6.47 -0.70 12.17
N THR A 157 -7.01 -0.73 10.93
CA THR A 157 -8.00 0.24 10.44
C THR A 157 -9.20 0.33 11.40
N ALA A 158 -9.52 1.54 11.86
CA ALA A 158 -10.56 1.79 12.85
C ALA A 158 -11.35 3.07 12.53
N GLY A 159 -12.43 3.32 13.28
CA GLY A 159 -13.28 4.50 13.09
C GLY A 159 -12.70 5.79 13.67
N ASN A 160 -11.62 5.71 14.46
CA ASN A 160 -10.89 6.85 14.99
C ASN A 160 -9.44 6.46 15.29
N CYS A 161 -8.57 7.45 15.48
CA CYS A 161 -7.13 7.24 15.73
C CYS A 161 -6.86 6.48 17.03
N ASP A 162 -7.61 6.74 18.11
CA ASP A 162 -7.37 6.09 19.41
C ASP A 162 -7.58 4.58 19.32
N GLU A 163 -8.65 4.12 18.67
CA GLU A 163 -8.91 2.70 18.45
C GLU A 163 -7.94 2.08 17.44
N MET A 164 -7.45 2.84 16.45
CA MET A 164 -6.38 2.38 15.55
C MET A 164 -5.10 2.13 16.35
N MET A 165 -4.69 3.08 17.18
CA MET A 165 -3.50 2.97 18.02
C MET A 165 -3.62 1.85 19.04
N LYS A 166 -4.77 1.69 19.68
CA LYS A 166 -5.04 0.60 20.63
C LYS A 166 -4.84 -0.78 19.99
N ARG A 167 -5.22 -0.95 18.72
CA ARG A 167 -5.00 -2.19 17.97
C ARG A 167 -3.52 -2.39 17.66
N ALA A 168 -2.84 -1.35 17.17
CA ALA A 168 -1.41 -1.42 16.88
C ALA A 168 -0.59 -1.78 18.14
N VAL A 169 -0.92 -1.19 19.29
CA VAL A 169 -0.32 -1.50 20.59
C VAL A 169 -0.56 -2.96 20.98
N ALA A 170 -1.78 -3.46 20.85
CA ALA A 170 -2.07 -4.86 21.15
C ALA A 170 -1.32 -5.84 20.22
N ALA A 171 -1.18 -5.52 18.92
CA ALA A 171 -0.36 -6.32 18.00
C ALA A 171 1.12 -6.33 18.44
N ARG A 172 1.65 -5.17 18.84
CA ARG A 172 3.01 -5.04 19.39
C ARG A 172 3.18 -5.87 20.67
N GLU A 173 2.22 -5.82 21.60
CA GLU A 173 2.24 -6.62 22.84
C GLU A 173 2.22 -8.13 22.57
N LEU A 174 1.55 -8.56 21.50
CA LEU A 174 1.54 -9.96 21.06
C LEU A 174 2.84 -10.38 20.36
N GLY A 175 3.75 -9.45 20.07
CA GLY A 175 5.04 -9.72 19.42
C GLY A 175 4.95 -10.11 17.95
N VAL A 176 3.81 -9.87 17.27
CA VAL A 176 3.67 -10.23 15.86
C VAL A 176 4.51 -9.29 14.97
N PRO A 177 4.99 -9.75 13.80
CA PRO A 177 5.95 -8.97 13.02
C PRO A 177 5.31 -7.86 12.17
N ILE A 178 4.00 -7.92 11.91
CA ILE A 178 3.35 -7.10 10.87
C ILE A 178 1.88 -6.82 11.19
N ILE A 179 1.44 -5.60 10.85
CA ILE A 179 0.03 -5.18 10.84
C ILE A 179 -0.38 -4.67 9.45
N MET A 180 -1.66 -4.38 9.25
CA MET A 180 -2.12 -3.67 8.04
C MET A 180 -3.02 -2.47 8.31
N HIS A 181 -3.09 -1.58 7.31
CA HIS A 181 -3.94 -0.39 7.33
C HIS A 181 -4.49 -0.07 5.93
N ASP A 182 -5.73 0.44 5.89
CA ASP A 182 -6.43 0.86 4.69
C ASP A 182 -6.27 2.37 4.50
N TYR A 183 -5.13 2.81 3.97
CA TYR A 183 -4.68 4.21 4.07
C TYR A 183 -5.62 5.25 3.45
N LEU A 184 -6.37 4.93 2.38
CA LEU A 184 -7.30 5.89 1.77
C LEU A 184 -8.57 6.02 2.58
N THR A 185 -9.15 4.90 3.02
CA THR A 185 -10.39 4.90 3.79
C THR A 185 -10.18 5.31 5.25
N GLY A 186 -9.00 5.04 5.81
CA GLY A 186 -8.57 5.56 7.11
C GLY A 186 -8.04 6.99 7.03
N GLY A 187 -7.49 7.39 5.87
CA GLY A 187 -6.96 8.72 5.60
C GLY A 187 -5.45 8.86 5.83
N PHE A 188 -4.82 9.76 5.08
CA PHE A 188 -3.37 10.00 5.14
C PHE A 188 -2.88 10.44 6.52
N THR A 189 -3.65 11.28 7.23
CA THR A 189 -3.28 11.72 8.58
C THR A 189 -3.17 10.54 9.55
N ALA A 190 -4.14 9.63 9.55
CA ALA A 190 -4.09 8.41 10.37
C ALA A 190 -2.95 7.48 9.92
N ASN A 191 -2.76 7.33 8.60
CA ASN A 191 -1.70 6.49 8.06
C ASN A 191 -0.30 6.98 8.46
N THR A 192 -0.01 8.28 8.35
CA THR A 192 1.29 8.86 8.74
C THR A 192 1.55 8.66 10.24
N THR A 193 0.54 8.85 11.09
CA THR A 193 0.64 8.54 12.54
C THR A 193 0.99 7.07 12.77
N LEU A 194 0.31 6.15 12.07
CA LEU A 194 0.54 4.72 12.22
C LEU A 194 1.92 4.31 11.69
N ALA A 195 2.39 4.91 10.59
CA ALA A 195 3.72 4.67 10.04
C ALA A 195 4.83 5.12 10.99
N SER A 196 4.68 6.28 11.64
CA SER A 196 5.61 6.72 12.71
C SER A 196 5.62 5.72 13.87
N TYR A 197 4.45 5.30 14.35
CA TYR A 197 4.36 4.31 15.42
C TYR A 197 5.03 2.98 15.05
N CYS A 198 4.82 2.50 13.81
CA CYS A 198 5.41 1.27 13.32
C CYS A 198 6.93 1.32 13.28
N ARG A 199 7.51 2.47 12.88
CA ARG A 199 8.96 2.72 12.92
C ARG A 199 9.49 2.60 14.34
N ASP A 200 8.85 3.31 15.29
CA ASP A 200 9.31 3.37 16.68
C ASP A 200 9.13 2.04 17.43
N ASN A 201 8.23 1.19 16.97
CA ASN A 201 7.88 -0.08 17.62
C ASN A 201 8.32 -1.32 16.83
N GLY A 202 9.03 -1.15 15.71
CA GLY A 202 9.58 -2.23 14.92
C GLY A 202 8.56 -3.11 14.19
N LEU A 203 7.30 -2.68 14.06
CA LEU A 203 6.24 -3.38 13.33
C LEU A 203 6.33 -3.09 11.83
N LEU A 204 6.28 -4.13 10.99
CA LEU A 204 6.06 -3.93 9.56
C LEU A 204 4.64 -3.40 9.30
N LEU A 205 4.49 -2.56 8.27
CA LEU A 205 3.21 -1.95 7.93
C LEU A 205 2.77 -2.28 6.50
N HIS A 206 1.82 -3.22 6.37
CA HIS A 206 1.20 -3.53 5.10
C HIS A 206 0.08 -2.55 4.75
N ILE A 207 0.13 -1.92 3.57
CA ILE A 207 -0.90 -0.99 3.14
C ILE A 207 -1.83 -1.61 2.10
N HIS A 208 -3.12 -1.62 2.42
CA HIS A 208 -4.16 -1.98 1.47
C HIS A 208 -4.79 -0.72 0.87
N ARG A 209 -5.05 -0.76 -0.43
CA ARG A 209 -5.50 0.41 -1.22
C ARG A 209 -7.01 0.48 -1.41
N ALA A 210 -7.80 0.06 -0.43
CA ALA A 210 -9.26 0.13 -0.51
C ALA A 210 -9.70 1.53 -0.98
N MET A 211 -10.74 1.61 -1.82
CA MET A 211 -11.23 2.86 -2.44
C MET A 211 -10.40 3.44 -3.60
N HIS A 212 -9.17 2.98 -3.88
CA HIS A 212 -8.32 3.58 -4.92
C HIS A 212 -9.00 3.67 -6.31
N ALA A 213 -9.71 2.61 -6.73
CA ALA A 213 -10.36 2.55 -8.04
C ALA A 213 -11.57 3.48 -8.19
N VAL A 214 -12.06 4.09 -7.09
CA VAL A 214 -13.01 5.21 -7.17
C VAL A 214 -12.33 6.44 -7.75
N ILE A 215 -11.03 6.58 -7.51
CA ILE A 215 -10.22 7.76 -7.82
C ILE A 215 -9.41 7.56 -9.12
N ASP A 216 -8.87 6.37 -9.35
CA ASP A 216 -7.81 6.18 -10.36
C ASP A 216 -8.21 5.45 -11.64
N ARG A 217 -9.42 4.90 -11.69
CA ARG A 217 -9.83 3.98 -12.76
C ARG A 217 -10.03 4.66 -14.10
N GLN A 218 -10.70 5.82 -14.12
CA GLN A 218 -11.07 6.48 -15.37
C GLN A 218 -9.92 7.32 -15.91
N LYS A 219 -9.70 7.28 -17.23
CA LYS A 219 -8.60 8.01 -17.88
C LYS A 219 -8.86 9.52 -18.03
N ASN A 220 -10.12 9.94 -17.99
CA ASN A 220 -10.51 11.33 -18.19
C ASN A 220 -10.60 12.14 -16.89
N HIS A 221 -10.92 11.51 -15.76
CA HIS A 221 -11.13 12.21 -14.48
C HIS A 221 -10.55 11.44 -13.30
N GLY A 222 -9.97 12.15 -12.33
CA GLY A 222 -9.52 11.59 -11.05
C GLY A 222 -8.01 11.73 -10.80
N ILE A 223 -7.40 10.80 -10.06
CA ILE A 223 -5.97 10.84 -9.75
C ILE A 223 -5.41 9.47 -10.09
N LEU A 224 -4.43 9.39 -10.98
CA LEU A 224 -3.88 8.08 -11.32
C LEU A 224 -3.12 7.46 -10.13
N PHE A 225 -3.22 6.13 -10.01
CA PHE A 225 -2.57 5.34 -8.96
C PHE A 225 -1.08 5.65 -8.74
N ARG A 226 -0.30 6.01 -9.77
CA ARG A 226 1.14 6.36 -9.60
C ARG A 226 1.33 7.55 -8.64
N VAL A 227 0.40 8.50 -8.62
CA VAL A 227 0.42 9.64 -7.70
C VAL A 227 0.10 9.17 -6.29
N LEU A 228 -0.89 8.29 -6.14
CA LEU A 228 -1.25 7.69 -4.86
C LEU A 228 -0.12 6.80 -4.30
N ALA A 229 0.61 6.10 -5.18
CA ALA A 229 1.78 5.30 -4.83
C ALA A 229 2.93 6.17 -4.30
N LYS A 230 3.24 7.28 -4.98
CA LYS A 230 4.21 8.29 -4.49
C LYS A 230 3.79 8.86 -3.14
N ALA A 231 2.52 9.23 -3.01
CA ALA A 231 1.95 9.78 -1.78
C ALA A 231 2.05 8.79 -0.62
N LEU A 232 1.77 7.50 -0.85
CA LEU A 232 1.93 6.47 0.18
C LEU A 232 3.40 6.24 0.52
N ARG A 233 4.32 6.19 -0.45
CA ARG A 233 5.76 6.06 -0.15
C ARG A 233 6.26 7.20 0.76
N MET A 234 5.75 8.41 0.60
CA MET A 234 6.03 9.54 1.50
C MET A 234 5.35 9.39 2.87
N SER A 235 4.04 9.09 2.92
CA SER A 235 3.29 8.92 4.18
C SER A 235 3.82 7.77 5.04
N GLY A 236 4.23 6.68 4.40
CA GLY A 236 4.85 5.52 5.02
C GLY A 236 3.99 4.26 4.92
N GLY A 237 4.61 3.21 4.39
CA GLY A 237 4.10 1.84 4.32
C GLY A 237 5.20 0.94 3.80
N ASP A 238 5.36 -0.25 4.38
CA ASP A 238 6.38 -1.22 3.95
C ASP A 238 5.90 -2.00 2.71
N HIS A 239 4.60 -2.26 2.63
CA HIS A 239 3.96 -2.84 1.44
C HIS A 239 2.90 -1.90 0.87
N ILE A 240 2.61 -2.04 -0.42
CA ILE A 240 1.36 -1.54 -1.01
C ILE A 240 0.87 -2.46 -2.13
N HIS A 241 -0.44 -2.67 -2.25
CA HIS A 241 -1.00 -3.40 -3.39
C HIS A 241 -0.77 -2.65 -4.70
N ALA A 242 -0.19 -3.34 -5.69
CA ALA A 242 0.22 -2.76 -6.98
C ALA A 242 -0.57 -3.32 -8.17
N GLY A 243 -1.54 -4.20 -7.93
CA GLY A 243 -2.27 -4.90 -8.98
C GLY A 243 -1.51 -6.13 -9.48
N THR A 244 -2.12 -6.87 -10.39
CA THR A 244 -1.61 -8.18 -10.84
C THR A 244 -1.36 -8.26 -12.33
N VAL A 245 -1.86 -7.29 -13.11
CA VAL A 245 -1.95 -7.30 -14.59
C VAL A 245 -2.85 -8.41 -15.15
N VAL A 246 -2.67 -9.65 -14.68
CA VAL A 246 -3.34 -10.86 -15.19
C VAL A 246 -4.48 -11.38 -14.30
N GLY A 247 -4.71 -10.74 -13.15
CA GLY A 247 -5.77 -11.15 -12.22
C GLY A 247 -7.14 -10.53 -12.53
N LYS A 248 -8.04 -10.60 -11.56
CA LYS A 248 -9.45 -10.18 -11.75
C LYS A 248 -9.68 -8.66 -11.75
N LEU A 249 -8.68 -7.87 -11.39
CA LEU A 249 -8.76 -6.41 -11.26
C LEU A 249 -7.90 -5.77 -12.36
N GLU A 250 -8.34 -4.64 -12.89
CA GLU A 250 -7.61 -3.95 -13.96
C GLU A 250 -6.18 -3.56 -13.54
N GLY A 251 -5.24 -3.72 -14.47
CA GLY A 251 -3.89 -3.22 -14.38
C GLY A 251 -3.20 -3.31 -15.73
N GLU A 252 -3.03 -2.18 -16.43
CA GLU A 252 -2.24 -2.16 -17.66
C GLU A 252 -0.76 -2.38 -17.32
N ARG A 253 -0.09 -3.26 -18.08
CA ARG A 253 1.25 -3.77 -17.77
C ARG A 253 2.29 -2.65 -17.73
N ASN A 254 2.36 -1.80 -18.74
CA ASN A 254 3.39 -0.77 -18.83
C ASN A 254 3.23 0.32 -17.75
N ILE A 255 1.99 0.74 -17.47
CA ILE A 255 1.68 1.66 -16.37
C ILE A 255 2.05 1.01 -15.02
N THR A 256 1.77 -0.28 -14.87
CA THR A 256 2.09 -1.03 -13.64
C THR A 256 3.58 -1.12 -13.39
N LEU A 257 4.37 -1.47 -14.41
CA LEU A 257 5.84 -1.45 -14.32
C LEU A 257 6.34 -0.06 -13.92
N GLY A 258 5.80 1.01 -14.53
CA GLY A 258 6.18 2.38 -14.21
C GLY A 258 5.99 2.76 -12.74
N PHE A 259 4.84 2.45 -12.13
CA PHE A 259 4.64 2.77 -10.71
C PHE A 259 5.26 1.75 -9.74
N VAL A 260 5.59 0.53 -10.19
CA VAL A 260 6.42 -0.40 -9.42
C VAL A 260 7.84 0.15 -9.28
N ASP A 261 8.43 0.66 -10.37
CA ASP A 261 9.74 1.32 -10.34
C ASP A 261 9.71 2.53 -9.38
N LEU A 262 8.65 3.36 -9.45
CA LEU A 262 8.45 4.51 -8.55
C LEU A 262 8.33 4.12 -7.06
N LEU A 263 7.85 2.92 -6.75
CA LEU A 263 7.73 2.41 -5.38
C LEU A 263 9.04 1.82 -4.86
N ARG A 264 9.84 1.18 -5.71
CA ARG A 264 11.02 0.42 -5.31
C ARG A 264 12.33 1.18 -5.43
N ASP A 265 12.51 1.86 -6.55
CA ASP A 265 13.82 2.36 -6.97
C ASP A 265 14.11 3.71 -6.32
N ASP A 266 15.39 4.07 -6.25
CA ASP A 266 15.83 5.37 -5.71
C ASP A 266 15.72 6.48 -6.76
N PHE A 267 15.99 6.16 -8.03
CA PHE A 267 15.98 7.11 -9.13
C PHE A 267 15.26 6.54 -10.36
N ILE A 268 14.20 7.23 -10.78
CA ILE A 268 13.35 6.80 -11.89
C ILE A 268 13.36 7.89 -12.96
N LYS A 269 13.79 7.55 -14.18
CA LYS A 269 13.82 8.49 -15.31
C LYS A 269 12.42 8.72 -15.87
N LYS A 270 12.19 9.92 -16.41
CA LYS A 270 11.03 10.20 -17.26
C LYS A 270 10.93 9.17 -18.40
N ASP A 271 9.77 8.53 -18.49
CA ASP A 271 9.43 7.57 -19.55
C ASP A 271 7.92 7.59 -19.78
N ARG A 272 7.49 8.28 -20.85
CA ARG A 272 6.07 8.42 -21.19
C ARG A 272 5.42 7.09 -21.63
N SER A 273 6.20 6.10 -22.08
CA SER A 273 5.67 4.80 -22.48
C SER A 273 5.17 3.96 -21.29
N ARG A 274 5.78 4.18 -20.11
CA ARG A 274 5.32 3.68 -18.81
C ARG A 274 4.48 4.70 -18.02
N GLY A 275 4.17 5.83 -18.66
CA GLY A 275 3.40 6.93 -18.07
C GLY A 275 4.14 7.73 -16.99
N ILE A 276 5.46 7.67 -16.91
CA ILE A 276 6.25 8.50 -16.00
C ILE A 276 6.50 9.86 -16.69
N TYR A 277 5.85 10.92 -16.21
CA TYR A 277 5.95 12.25 -16.81
C TYR A 277 7.17 13.02 -16.33
N PHE A 278 7.63 12.73 -15.12
CA PHE A 278 8.76 13.38 -14.49
C PHE A 278 9.77 12.37 -13.97
N THR A 279 11.06 12.69 -14.14
CA THR A 279 12.11 12.01 -13.38
C THR A 279 11.87 12.22 -11.88
N GLN A 280 11.95 11.15 -11.10
CA GLN A 280 11.77 11.17 -9.64
C GLN A 280 13.04 10.64 -8.97
N ASP A 281 13.56 11.42 -8.03
CA ASP A 281 14.67 11.05 -7.16
C ASP A 281 14.13 10.98 -5.72
N TRP A 282 14.39 9.86 -5.04
CA TRP A 282 13.93 9.58 -3.69
C TRP A 282 15.00 9.82 -2.63
N VAL A 283 16.23 10.14 -3.02
CA VAL A 283 17.34 10.48 -2.12
C VAL A 283 17.43 9.53 -0.91
N SER A 284 17.43 8.24 -1.20
CA SER A 284 17.51 7.13 -0.25
C SER A 284 16.30 6.94 0.66
N LEU A 285 15.13 7.50 0.32
CA LEU A 285 13.87 7.11 0.96
C LEU A 285 13.64 5.61 0.69
N PRO A 286 13.39 4.77 1.71
CA PRO A 286 13.26 3.33 1.51
C PRO A 286 12.22 2.98 0.44
N GLY A 287 12.47 1.89 -0.28
CA GLY A 287 11.52 1.34 -1.24
C GLY A 287 10.35 0.62 -0.55
N VAL A 288 9.20 0.58 -1.21
CA VAL A 288 7.99 -0.13 -0.77
C VAL A 288 7.85 -1.42 -1.56
N LEU A 289 7.54 -2.53 -0.89
CA LEU A 289 7.30 -3.82 -1.52
C LEU A 289 5.92 -3.83 -2.21
N PRO A 290 5.84 -3.92 -3.55
CA PRO A 290 4.57 -3.99 -4.25
C PRO A 290 3.95 -5.38 -4.09
N VAL A 291 2.65 -5.41 -3.80
CA VAL A 291 1.89 -6.64 -3.57
C VAL A 291 0.96 -6.90 -4.75
N ALA A 292 1.18 -8.04 -5.42
CA ALA A 292 0.29 -8.55 -6.45
C ALA A 292 -0.80 -9.44 -5.83
N SER A 293 -2.05 -8.97 -5.83
CA SER A 293 -3.19 -9.69 -5.23
C SER A 293 -4.47 -9.54 -6.04
N GLY A 294 -5.28 -10.61 -6.08
CA GLY A 294 -6.64 -10.61 -6.62
C GLY A 294 -6.83 -11.50 -7.83
N GLY A 295 -7.52 -12.63 -7.63
CA GLY A 295 -7.92 -13.54 -8.73
C GLY A 295 -6.76 -14.23 -9.43
N ILE A 296 -5.62 -14.39 -8.76
CA ILE A 296 -4.46 -15.12 -9.26
C ILE A 296 -4.45 -16.55 -8.71
N HIS A 297 -3.87 -17.48 -9.48
CA HIS A 297 -3.71 -18.90 -9.15
C HIS A 297 -2.39 -19.42 -9.74
N VAL A 298 -2.06 -20.69 -9.51
CA VAL A 298 -0.75 -21.28 -9.82
C VAL A 298 -0.25 -21.05 -11.24
N TRP A 299 -1.14 -21.07 -12.25
CA TRP A 299 -0.75 -20.83 -13.66
C TRP A 299 -0.26 -19.40 -13.95
N HIS A 300 -0.56 -18.43 -13.09
CA HIS A 300 -0.07 -17.07 -13.23
C HIS A 300 1.35 -16.90 -12.67
N MET A 301 1.90 -17.89 -11.96
CA MET A 301 3.19 -17.77 -11.28
C MET A 301 4.33 -17.34 -12.20
N PRO A 302 4.53 -17.95 -13.40
CA PRO A 302 5.63 -17.54 -14.28
C PRO A 302 5.54 -16.06 -14.68
N VAL A 303 4.33 -15.60 -15.04
CA VAL A 303 4.10 -14.21 -15.47
C VAL A 303 4.24 -13.22 -14.30
N LEU A 304 3.82 -13.59 -13.09
CA LEU A 304 3.97 -12.74 -11.91
C LEU A 304 5.45 -12.56 -11.53
N VAL A 305 6.23 -13.64 -11.57
CA VAL A 305 7.69 -13.58 -11.33
C VAL A 305 8.38 -12.76 -12.42
N GLU A 306 7.98 -12.90 -13.68
CA GLU A 306 8.51 -12.10 -14.79
C GLU A 306 8.21 -10.60 -14.61
N ILE A 307 7.00 -10.23 -14.19
CA ILE A 307 6.58 -8.83 -14.08
C ILE A 307 7.19 -8.16 -12.83
N PHE A 308 7.18 -8.85 -11.69
CA PHE A 308 7.48 -8.24 -10.40
C PHE A 308 8.84 -8.64 -9.80
N GLY A 309 9.53 -9.64 -10.33
CA GLY A 309 10.77 -10.18 -9.77
C GLY A 309 10.56 -11.03 -8.53
#